data_AF-A0A2E9D160-F1
#
_entry.id   AF-A0A2E9D160-F1
#
_cell.length_a   1.000
_cell.length_b   1.000
_cell.length_c   1.000
_cell.angle_alpha   90.00
_cell.angle_beta   90.00
_cell.angle_gamma   90.00
#
_symmetry.space_group_name_H-M   'P 1'
#
loop_
_entity.id
_entity.type
_entity.pdbx_description
1 polymer ?
#
loop_
_entity_poly.entity_id
_entity_poly.type
_entity_poly.pdbx_seq_one_letter_code
_entity_poly.pdbx_strand_id
1 'polypeptide(L)'
;MENNMSDATESQGRSAPAVIQKSSLPAKLAKKSIAAIDAMFPGVEKRLLPMFRSYKLRLRRALWSMRSGQGKADSSRAGKALITVDPRSIRHCSNKEFSYGYFQGAIMDGDWDLSTKRFEDLDVYKAFEAVCKNKSDDWPETAFYKRVIERINEGGKPWKCATEEEFYKRCESLAELYKTIERDGYQPHSARSADVEANEDRLDEISVAIGRTGELLFSDGAHRLCIAKLLGVKEIPVTVPVRHKEWDKFRGELLELANLQKSGLLYQPCTHPDLVDIPATHSCDDRFDAIRQHLPGSSGALLDIGCNMSYFTHRFEEEGFDCIASENADIHLYFINKFKQANNKNFELRSGSVLEDEVIMGKDYEAVLALNIFHHFIKTEKLFGQLTNFLDNLKTRYIFLETHLHEEIQMEQAYKKFTPEELCQFVVDQTGLSGYTLIHTADDGRPLYVLR
;
A
#
# COMPACT_ATOMS: atom_id res chain seq x y z
N MET A 1 -6.81 -72.65 -1.12
CA MET A 1 -6.00 -73.45 -2.04
C MET A 1 -5.82 -72.61 -3.29
N GLU A 2 -4.65 -72.29 -3.80
CA GLU A 2 -3.26 -72.56 -3.44
C GLU A 2 -2.44 -71.61 -4.32
N ASN A 3 -1.31 -71.13 -3.77
CA ASN A 3 0.02 -70.94 -4.38
C ASN A 3 0.17 -70.90 -5.91
N ASN A 4 1.18 -70.28 -6.53
CA ASN A 4 2.18 -69.25 -6.25
C ASN A 4 3.16 -69.32 -7.46
N MET A 5 3.85 -68.21 -7.75
CA MET A 5 5.15 -68.10 -8.47
C MET A 5 5.25 -68.32 -10.00
N SER A 6 5.63 -67.25 -10.70
CA SER A 6 6.99 -67.03 -11.24
C SER A 6 7.04 -65.62 -11.87
N ASP A 7 7.56 -64.60 -11.19
CA ASP A 7 8.97 -64.17 -11.11
C ASP A 7 9.48 -63.48 -12.40
N ALA A 8 9.51 -62.14 -12.38
CA ALA A 8 10.31 -61.30 -13.26
C ALA A 8 10.66 -60.00 -12.50
N THR A 9 11.92 -59.97 -12.10
CA THR A 9 12.70 -58.89 -11.48
C THR A 9 12.38 -57.48 -11.99
N GLU A 10 11.92 -56.59 -11.10
CA GLU A 10 11.90 -55.14 -11.31
C GLU A 10 12.91 -54.47 -10.37
N SER A 11 14.02 -54.02 -10.96
CA SER A 11 15.07 -53.30 -10.26
C SER A 11 14.60 -51.90 -9.88
N GLN A 12 14.62 -51.60 -8.58
CA GLN A 12 14.50 -50.26 -8.05
C GLN A 12 15.65 -49.38 -8.58
N GLY A 13 15.34 -48.52 -9.55
CA GLY A 13 16.17 -47.39 -9.95
C GLY A 13 16.08 -46.29 -8.89
N ARG A 14 16.98 -46.30 -7.91
CA ARG A 14 17.29 -45.12 -7.09
C ARG A 14 17.82 -44.02 -8.02
N SER A 15 17.01 -43.00 -8.33
CA SER A 15 17.53 -41.77 -8.92
C SER A 15 18.38 -41.06 -7.86
N ALA A 16 19.68 -40.99 -8.14
CA ALA A 16 20.68 -40.33 -7.31
C ALA A 16 20.32 -38.86 -7.01
N PRO A 17 20.73 -38.31 -5.85
CA PRO A 17 20.55 -36.90 -5.55
C PRO A 17 21.29 -36.05 -6.58
N ALA A 18 20.60 -35.04 -7.11
CA ALA A 18 21.19 -34.05 -7.98
C ALA A 18 22.44 -33.46 -7.30
N VAL A 19 23.60 -33.78 -7.88
CA VAL A 19 24.91 -33.30 -7.48
C VAL A 19 24.87 -31.77 -7.51
N ILE A 20 24.92 -31.14 -6.34
CA ILE A 20 25.18 -29.71 -6.19
C ILE A 20 26.52 -29.44 -6.87
N GLN A 21 26.48 -28.80 -8.05
CA GLN A 21 27.69 -28.40 -8.76
C GLN A 21 28.53 -27.52 -7.83
N LYS A 22 29.77 -27.96 -7.64
CA LYS A 22 30.81 -27.31 -6.85
C LYS A 22 30.87 -25.82 -7.19
N SER A 23 30.85 -24.99 -6.14
CA SER A 23 31.07 -23.55 -6.15
C SER A 23 31.88 -23.06 -7.35
N SER A 24 31.30 -22.15 -8.14
CA SER A 24 31.98 -21.46 -9.23
C SER A 24 33.30 -20.84 -8.74
N LEU A 25 34.33 -20.86 -9.60
CA LEU A 25 35.67 -20.29 -9.35
C LEU A 25 35.66 -18.93 -8.60
N PRO A 26 34.73 -17.99 -8.89
CA PRO A 26 34.63 -16.70 -8.20
C PRO A 26 34.29 -16.81 -6.70
N ALA A 27 33.47 -17.79 -6.29
CA ALA A 27 33.07 -17.97 -4.89
C ALA A 27 34.19 -18.52 -4.01
N LYS A 28 35.10 -19.30 -4.59
CA LYS A 28 36.33 -19.77 -3.91
C LYS A 28 37.36 -18.66 -3.76
N LEU A 29 37.50 -17.80 -4.77
CA LEU A 29 38.36 -16.61 -4.72
C LEU A 29 37.89 -15.62 -3.64
N ALA A 30 36.59 -15.33 -3.57
CA ALA A 30 36.03 -14.44 -2.55
C ALA A 30 36.21 -14.97 -1.11
N LYS A 31 36.06 -16.28 -0.87
CA LYS A 31 36.34 -16.90 0.44
C LYS A 31 37.81 -16.79 0.83
N LYS A 32 38.74 -16.93 -0.13
CA LYS A 32 40.18 -16.75 0.10
C LYS A 32 40.52 -15.29 0.44
N SER A 33 39.87 -14.32 -0.21
CA SER A 33 40.07 -12.89 0.08
C SER A 33 39.62 -12.50 1.49
N ILE A 34 38.50 -13.06 1.99
CA ILE A 34 38.01 -12.81 3.36
C ILE A 34 38.99 -13.37 4.40
N ALA A 35 39.46 -14.61 4.21
CA ALA A 35 40.42 -15.24 5.12
C ALA A 35 41.80 -14.55 5.11
N ALA A 36 42.22 -14.01 3.96
CA ALA A 36 43.48 -13.26 3.84
C ALA A 36 43.43 -11.89 4.53
N ILE A 37 42.27 -11.23 4.53
CA ILE A 37 42.06 -9.96 5.23
C ILE A 37 42.04 -10.16 6.75
N ASP A 38 41.39 -11.23 7.24
CA ASP A 38 41.37 -11.58 8.67
C ASP A 38 42.78 -11.95 9.18
N ALA A 39 43.64 -12.52 8.33
CA ALA A 39 45.01 -12.89 8.67
C ALA A 39 46.00 -11.70 8.63
N MET A 40 45.74 -10.66 7.84
CA MET A 40 46.66 -9.52 7.68
C MET A 40 46.60 -8.49 8.83
N PHE A 41 45.53 -8.46 9.65
CA PHE A 41 45.37 -7.46 10.71
C PHE A 41 44.75 -8.00 12.00
N PRO A 42 45.47 -8.83 12.78
CA PRO A 42 44.99 -9.26 14.09
C PRO A 42 44.93 -8.07 15.05
N GLY A 43 43.73 -7.71 15.54
CA GLY A 43 43.57 -6.74 16.63
C GLY A 43 43.22 -5.29 16.26
N VAL A 44 42.96 -4.97 14.99
CA VAL A 44 42.54 -3.61 14.55
C VAL A 44 41.02 -3.38 14.69
N GLU A 45 40.28 -4.34 15.27
CA GLU A 45 38.82 -4.32 15.36
C GLU A 45 38.27 -3.07 16.09
N LYS A 46 38.96 -2.50 17.08
CA LYS A 46 38.35 -1.46 17.94
C LYS A 46 38.25 -0.06 17.32
N ARG A 47 38.91 0.24 16.19
CA ARG A 47 38.90 1.60 15.59
C ARG A 47 38.31 1.72 14.19
N LEU A 48 38.06 0.62 13.49
CA LEU A 48 37.54 0.62 12.10
C LEU A 48 36.25 -0.20 11.93
N LEU A 49 35.60 -0.58 13.04
CA LEU A 49 34.41 -1.44 13.11
C LEU A 49 33.27 -1.06 12.11
N PRO A 50 32.93 0.22 11.89
CA PRO A 50 31.85 0.61 10.98
C PRO A 50 32.18 0.36 9.50
N MET A 51 33.39 0.71 9.06
CA MET A 51 33.82 0.48 7.67
C MET A 51 33.97 -1.00 7.33
N PHE A 52 34.44 -1.82 8.28
CA PHE A 52 34.53 -3.27 8.05
C PHE A 52 33.15 -3.95 8.03
N ARG A 53 32.19 -3.47 8.83
CA ARG A 53 30.80 -3.94 8.79
C ARG A 53 30.13 -3.60 7.46
N SER A 54 30.26 -2.37 6.98
CA SER A 54 29.68 -1.94 5.70
C SER A 54 30.30 -2.68 4.51
N TYR A 55 31.61 -2.95 4.54
CA TYR A 55 32.30 -3.76 3.54
C TYR A 55 31.88 -5.23 3.55
N LYS A 56 31.75 -5.84 4.73
CA LYS A 56 31.28 -7.23 4.88
C LYS A 56 29.82 -7.40 4.46
N LEU A 57 28.98 -6.39 4.73
CA LEU A 57 27.59 -6.33 4.27
C LEU A 57 27.50 -6.18 2.74
N ARG A 58 28.32 -5.31 2.15
CA ARG A 58 28.45 -5.16 0.68
C ARG A 58 28.89 -6.46 -0.01
N LEU A 59 29.87 -7.16 0.54
CA LEU A 59 30.32 -8.46 0.03
C LEU A 59 29.25 -9.54 0.15
N ARG A 60 28.52 -9.60 1.28
CA ARG A 60 27.39 -10.53 1.44
C ARG A 60 26.24 -10.21 0.47
N ARG A 61 25.94 -8.94 0.22
CA ARG A 61 24.97 -8.47 -0.79
C ARG A 61 25.37 -8.91 -2.20
N ALA A 62 26.63 -8.71 -2.58
CA ALA A 62 27.15 -9.13 -3.87
C ALA A 62 27.07 -10.66 -4.07
N LEU A 63 27.45 -11.43 -3.04
CA LEU A 63 27.38 -12.90 -3.07
C LEU A 63 25.95 -13.44 -3.10
N TRP A 64 24.98 -12.76 -2.48
CA TRP A 64 23.57 -13.12 -2.55
C TRP A 64 22.97 -12.82 -3.92
N SER A 65 23.20 -11.61 -4.46
CA SER A 65 22.77 -11.23 -5.82
C SER A 65 23.32 -12.17 -6.90
N MET A 66 24.57 -12.63 -6.75
CA MET A 66 25.17 -13.62 -7.66
C MET A 66 24.58 -15.03 -7.51
N ARG A 67 23.99 -15.37 -6.36
CA ARG A 67 23.37 -16.69 -6.11
C ARG A 67 21.89 -16.74 -6.47
N SER A 68 21.18 -15.62 -6.42
CA SER A 68 19.74 -15.54 -6.69
C SER A 68 19.42 -15.36 -8.18
N GLY A 69 20.40 -15.10 -9.04
CA GLY A 69 20.18 -14.90 -10.49
C GLY A 69 19.36 -13.65 -10.82
N GLN A 70 19.23 -12.70 -9.89
CA GLN A 70 18.39 -11.52 -10.03
C GLN A 70 19.18 -10.31 -10.57
N GLY A 71 18.60 -9.63 -11.57
CA GLY A 71 19.11 -8.38 -12.10
C GLY A 71 19.14 -7.29 -11.03
N LYS A 72 20.12 -6.38 -11.12
CA LYS A 72 20.14 -5.18 -10.29
C LYS A 72 18.90 -4.34 -10.63
N ALA A 73 18.01 -4.15 -9.66
CA ALA A 73 17.04 -3.07 -9.73
C ALA A 73 17.78 -1.75 -9.95
N ASP A 74 17.23 -0.90 -10.82
CA ASP A 74 17.72 0.45 -11.02
C ASP A 74 17.78 1.16 -9.66
N SER A 75 18.91 1.75 -9.33
CA SER A 75 19.18 2.25 -7.98
C SER A 75 18.40 3.53 -7.62
N SER A 76 17.63 4.04 -8.59
CA SER A 76 16.56 5.03 -8.48
C SER A 76 15.21 4.43 -8.04
N ARG A 77 14.95 3.14 -8.30
CA ARG A 77 13.73 2.37 -7.94
C ARG A 77 13.84 1.62 -6.61
N ALA A 78 15.04 1.57 -6.05
CA ALA A 78 15.37 0.79 -4.86
C ALA A 78 14.88 1.48 -3.59
N GLY A 79 13.79 0.97 -3.01
CA GLY A 79 13.47 0.82 -1.56
C GLY A 79 14.04 1.78 -0.51
N LYS A 80 14.41 3.03 -0.82
CA LYS A 80 15.13 3.95 0.07
C LYS A 80 14.22 4.93 0.80
N ALA A 81 12.92 4.93 0.56
CA ALA A 81 11.98 5.78 1.28
C ALA A 81 11.23 4.93 2.32
N LEU A 82 11.07 5.47 3.52
CA LEU A 82 10.00 5.03 4.41
C LEU A 82 8.70 5.41 3.72
N ILE A 83 7.75 4.49 3.65
CA ILE A 83 6.38 4.82 3.27
C ILE A 83 5.56 4.93 4.55
N THR A 84 4.59 5.84 4.55
CA THR A 84 3.67 5.99 5.68
C THR A 84 2.43 5.16 5.42
N VAL A 85 2.00 4.38 6.41
CA VAL A 85 0.81 3.51 6.29
C VAL A 85 -0.02 3.55 7.55
N ASP A 86 -1.33 3.34 7.41
CA ASP A 86 -2.20 3.05 8.55
C ASP A 86 -1.89 1.63 9.07
N PRO A 87 -1.52 1.44 10.35
CA PRO A 87 -1.21 0.11 10.87
C PRO A 87 -2.38 -0.88 10.75
N ARG A 88 -3.63 -0.44 10.63
CA ARG A 88 -4.82 -1.27 10.40
C ARG A 88 -4.85 -1.91 9.01
N SER A 89 -4.17 -1.31 8.03
CA SER A 89 -4.06 -1.87 6.67
C SER A 89 -3.16 -3.11 6.61
N ILE A 90 -2.22 -3.26 7.56
CA ILE A 90 -1.37 -4.45 7.69
C ILE A 90 -2.15 -5.55 8.42
N ARG A 91 -2.85 -6.39 7.66
CA ARG A 91 -3.77 -7.41 8.21
C ARG A 91 -3.13 -8.79 8.34
N HIS A 92 -2.32 -9.17 7.36
CA HIS A 92 -1.73 -10.50 7.25
C HIS A 92 -0.21 -10.46 7.36
N CYS A 93 0.39 -11.60 7.67
CA CYS A 93 1.85 -11.80 7.67
C CYS A 93 2.27 -12.46 6.37
N SER A 94 3.44 -12.14 5.83
CA SER A 94 4.03 -12.93 4.75
C SER A 94 4.38 -14.35 5.23
N ASN A 95 4.39 -15.33 4.31
CA ASN A 95 4.83 -16.71 4.62
C ASN A 95 6.32 -16.79 4.95
N LYS A 96 7.06 -15.72 4.65
CA LYS A 96 8.51 -15.61 4.83
C LYS A 96 8.86 -14.26 5.42
N GLU A 97 9.78 -14.26 6.38
CA GLU A 97 10.34 -13.05 6.94
C GLU A 97 11.36 -12.43 5.97
N PHE A 98 11.15 -11.16 5.66
CA PHE A 98 12.01 -10.32 4.82
C PHE A 98 12.51 -9.13 5.65
N SER A 99 13.69 -9.24 6.22
CA SER A 99 14.34 -8.14 6.92
C SER A 99 14.86 -7.09 5.93
N TYR A 100 14.59 -5.81 6.17
CA TYR A 100 14.99 -4.73 5.26
C TYR A 100 16.50 -4.70 4.94
N GLY A 101 17.37 -4.94 5.93
CA GLY A 101 18.83 -4.89 5.75
C GLY A 101 19.40 -5.84 4.68
N TYR A 102 18.68 -6.92 4.37
CA TYR A 102 19.07 -7.93 3.39
C TYR A 102 18.41 -7.75 2.02
N PHE A 103 17.11 -7.39 1.99
CA PHE A 103 16.33 -7.38 0.75
C PHE A 103 16.27 -6.00 0.07
N GLN A 104 16.23 -4.90 0.83
CA GLN A 104 16.39 -3.51 0.33
C GLN A 104 15.59 -3.14 -0.94
N GLY A 105 14.33 -3.55 -1.02
CA GLY A 105 13.47 -3.29 -2.18
C GLY A 105 13.65 -4.31 -3.31
N ALA A 106 13.98 -5.57 -2.97
CA ALA A 106 14.09 -6.64 -3.94
C ALA A 106 12.74 -6.95 -4.60
N ILE A 107 12.78 -7.38 -5.86
CA ILE A 107 11.60 -7.87 -6.58
C ILE A 107 11.66 -9.40 -6.56
N MET A 108 10.61 -10.03 -6.05
CA MET A 108 10.55 -11.49 -5.89
C MET A 108 9.26 -12.06 -6.48
N ASP A 109 9.39 -13.25 -7.06
CA ASP A 109 8.28 -14.04 -7.57
C ASP A 109 7.95 -15.19 -6.60
N GLY A 110 6.88 -15.92 -6.87
CA GLY A 110 6.43 -17.09 -6.11
C GLY A 110 5.47 -16.79 -4.96
N ASP A 111 5.11 -17.82 -4.19
CA ASP A 111 3.92 -17.80 -3.33
C ASP A 111 4.15 -17.34 -1.89
N TRP A 112 5.15 -16.49 -1.68
CA TRP A 112 5.47 -15.98 -0.34
C TRP A 112 4.40 -15.02 0.21
N ASP A 113 3.54 -14.48 -0.66
CA ASP A 113 2.48 -13.53 -0.34
C ASP A 113 1.13 -14.20 -0.03
N LEU A 114 0.90 -15.46 -0.42
CA LEU A 114 -0.38 -16.17 -0.27
C LEU A 114 -0.75 -16.60 1.17
N SER A 115 -0.20 -15.95 2.18
CA SER A 115 -0.45 -16.27 3.58
C SER A 115 -1.81 -15.74 4.03
N THR A 116 -2.61 -16.59 4.65
CA THR A 116 -3.86 -16.19 5.31
C THR A 116 -3.67 -15.88 6.80
N LYS A 117 -2.43 -15.93 7.30
CA LYS A 117 -2.13 -15.75 8.72
C LYS A 117 -2.33 -14.29 9.10
N ARG A 118 -3.35 -13.99 9.92
CA ARG A 118 -3.57 -12.64 10.43
C ARG A 118 -2.50 -12.26 11.45
N PHE A 119 -2.09 -10.99 11.42
CA PHE A 119 -1.12 -10.46 12.37
C PHE A 119 -1.63 -10.48 13.82
N GLU A 120 -2.91 -10.18 14.01
CA GLU A 120 -3.56 -10.12 15.33
C GLU A 120 -3.74 -11.51 15.96
N ASP A 121 -3.65 -12.58 15.16
CA ASP A 121 -3.73 -13.96 15.66
C ASP A 121 -2.39 -14.46 16.21
N LEU A 122 -1.29 -13.72 15.97
CA LEU A 122 0.03 -14.05 16.50
C LEU A 122 0.02 -14.00 18.03
N ASP A 123 0.72 -14.94 18.65
CA ASP A 123 0.85 -15.00 20.10
C ASP A 123 1.52 -13.75 20.69
N VAL A 124 2.45 -13.12 19.95
CA VAL A 124 3.05 -11.84 20.33
C VAL A 124 1.99 -10.73 20.40
N TYR A 125 1.08 -10.65 19.43
CA TYR A 125 0.01 -9.65 19.47
C TYR A 125 -0.91 -9.88 20.66
N LYS A 126 -1.34 -11.13 20.88
CA LYS A 126 -2.17 -11.52 22.03
C LYS A 126 -1.50 -11.25 23.37
N ALA A 127 -0.18 -11.44 23.47
CA ALA A 127 0.58 -11.12 24.66
C ALA A 127 0.61 -9.60 24.93
N PHE A 128 0.90 -8.79 23.91
CA PHE A 128 0.84 -7.33 24.03
C PHE A 128 -0.57 -6.85 24.37
N GLU A 129 -1.60 -7.44 23.77
CA GLU A 129 -3.00 -7.12 24.08
C GLU A 129 -3.30 -7.39 25.56
N ALA A 130 -2.94 -8.58 26.06
CA ALA A 130 -3.17 -8.95 27.45
C ALA A 130 -2.41 -8.05 28.43
N VAL A 131 -1.11 -7.83 28.22
CA VAL A 131 -0.25 -7.05 29.11
C VAL A 131 -0.61 -5.57 29.08
N CYS A 132 -0.72 -4.98 27.89
CA CYS A 132 -0.90 -3.54 27.74
C CYS A 132 -2.34 -3.09 28.05
N LYS A 133 -3.38 -3.81 27.58
CA LYS A 133 -4.77 -3.41 27.86
C LYS A 133 -5.15 -3.62 29.33
N ASN A 134 -4.70 -4.72 29.94
CA ASN A 134 -5.04 -5.02 31.34
C ASN A 134 -4.12 -4.32 32.35
N LYS A 135 -3.10 -3.58 31.88
CA LYS A 135 -2.06 -2.96 32.71
C LYS A 135 -1.45 -3.96 33.70
N SER A 136 -1.24 -5.19 33.23
CA SER A 136 -0.67 -6.30 34.02
C SER A 136 0.77 -6.55 33.59
N ASP A 137 1.67 -6.79 34.55
CA ASP A 137 3.06 -7.17 34.25
C ASP A 137 3.23 -8.70 34.05
N ASP A 138 2.12 -9.40 33.79
CA ASP A 138 2.02 -10.86 33.71
C ASP A 138 2.56 -11.43 32.40
N TRP A 139 3.67 -10.88 31.89
CA TRP A 139 4.41 -11.45 30.76
C TRP A 139 4.64 -12.95 30.91
N PRO A 140 5.09 -13.47 32.09
CA PRO A 140 5.35 -14.89 32.28
C PRO A 140 4.15 -15.80 31.98
N GLU A 141 2.92 -15.29 32.11
CA GLU A 141 1.73 -16.09 31.87
C GLU A 141 1.33 -16.20 30.40
N THR A 142 1.88 -15.32 29.55
CA THR A 142 1.54 -15.30 28.12
C THR A 142 2.16 -16.47 27.36
N ALA A 143 1.42 -16.97 26.35
CA ALA A 143 1.93 -18.03 25.46
C ALA A 143 3.21 -17.60 24.71
N PHE A 144 3.30 -16.30 24.37
CA PHE A 144 4.49 -15.71 23.77
C PHE A 144 5.72 -15.87 24.66
N TYR A 145 5.60 -15.53 25.94
CA TYR A 145 6.72 -15.59 26.87
C TYR A 145 7.17 -17.03 27.07
N LYS A 146 6.23 -17.94 27.39
CA LYS A 146 6.49 -19.37 27.60
C LYS A 146 7.25 -19.99 26.41
N ARG A 147 6.78 -19.74 25.18
CA ARG A 147 7.47 -20.20 23.94
C ARG A 147 8.88 -19.63 23.80
N VAL A 148 9.11 -18.35 24.16
CA VAL A 148 10.44 -17.74 24.06
C VAL A 148 11.40 -18.33 25.10
N ILE A 149 10.93 -18.58 26.33
CA ILE A 149 11.72 -19.24 27.36
C ILE A 149 12.10 -20.67 26.96
N GLU A 150 11.17 -21.44 26.38
CA GLU A 150 11.48 -22.75 25.81
C GLU A 150 12.63 -22.66 24.79
N ARG A 151 12.55 -21.71 23.86
CA ARG A 151 13.61 -21.49 22.87
C ARG A 151 14.96 -21.08 23.49
N ILE A 152 14.95 -20.31 24.59
CA ILE A 152 16.16 -19.93 25.33
C ILE A 152 16.76 -21.16 26.02
N ASN A 153 15.92 -22.00 26.65
CA ASN A 153 16.34 -23.23 27.31
C ASN A 153 16.93 -24.25 26.34
N GLU A 154 16.49 -24.26 25.08
CA GLU A 154 17.08 -25.03 23.98
C GLU A 154 18.41 -24.44 23.45
N GLY A 155 18.92 -23.36 24.04
CA GLY A 155 20.17 -22.69 23.67
C GLY A 155 20.00 -21.59 22.60
N GLY A 156 18.77 -21.25 22.24
CA GLY A 156 18.46 -20.12 21.37
C GLY A 156 18.77 -18.77 22.02
N LYS A 157 18.99 -17.74 21.19
CA LYS A 157 19.26 -16.36 21.65
C LYS A 157 18.35 -15.32 20.99
N PRO A 158 17.02 -15.45 21.13
CA PRO A 158 16.07 -14.51 20.51
C PRO A 158 16.35 -13.08 21.00
N TRP A 159 16.48 -12.15 20.06
CA TRP A 159 16.84 -10.75 20.35
C TRP A 159 18.08 -10.57 21.25
N LYS A 160 19.05 -11.49 21.16
CA LYS A 160 20.27 -11.54 21.98
C LYS A 160 20.05 -11.85 23.46
N CYS A 161 18.83 -12.20 23.88
CA CYS A 161 18.55 -12.71 25.22
C CYS A 161 18.95 -14.19 25.29
N ALA A 162 19.88 -14.53 26.18
CA ALA A 162 20.36 -15.88 26.44
C ALA A 162 19.85 -16.46 27.77
N THR A 163 19.19 -15.64 28.60
CA THR A 163 18.56 -16.10 29.86
C THR A 163 17.13 -15.55 29.99
N GLU A 164 16.35 -16.16 30.88
CA GLU A 164 15.00 -15.74 31.22
C GLU A 164 14.98 -14.31 31.79
N GLU A 165 15.94 -13.96 32.64
CA GLU A 165 16.06 -12.62 33.23
C GLU A 165 16.37 -11.55 32.19
N GLU A 166 17.24 -11.87 31.21
CA GLU A 166 17.52 -10.96 30.09
C GLU A 166 16.27 -10.73 29.23
N PHE A 167 15.45 -11.77 29.03
CA PHE A 167 14.21 -11.67 28.29
C PHE A 167 13.12 -10.92 29.08
N TYR A 168 13.02 -11.14 30.40
CA TYR A 168 12.11 -10.39 31.27
C TYR A 168 12.42 -8.89 31.25
N LYS A 169 13.70 -8.50 31.36
CA LYS A 169 14.13 -7.10 31.21
C LYS A 169 13.75 -6.51 29.84
N ARG A 170 13.81 -7.33 28.78
CA ARG A 170 13.33 -6.92 27.47
C ARG A 170 11.81 -6.68 27.50
N CYS A 171 11.02 -7.54 28.11
CA CYS A 171 9.58 -7.33 28.28
C CYS A 171 9.26 -6.03 29.03
N GLU A 172 9.99 -5.70 30.09
CA GLU A 172 9.87 -4.41 30.79
C GLU A 172 10.16 -3.23 29.84
N SER A 173 11.22 -3.33 29.03
CA SER A 173 11.52 -2.29 28.04
C SER A 173 10.44 -2.13 26.96
N LEU A 174 9.71 -3.19 26.64
CA LEU A 174 8.59 -3.15 25.69
C LEU A 174 7.36 -2.49 26.31
N ALA A 175 7.09 -2.73 27.59
CA ALA A 175 6.05 -2.03 28.33
C ALA A 175 6.36 -0.52 28.44
N GLU A 176 7.62 -0.15 28.65
CA GLU A 176 8.02 1.25 28.64
C GLU A 176 7.92 1.89 27.24
N LEU A 177 8.24 1.14 26.18
CA LEU A 177 8.04 1.60 24.81
C LEU A 177 6.56 1.86 24.52
N TYR A 178 5.65 1.02 25.01
CA TYR A 178 4.21 1.24 24.91
C TYR A 178 3.81 2.57 25.57
N LYS A 179 4.20 2.78 26.84
CA LYS A 179 3.92 4.02 27.58
C LYS A 179 4.51 5.25 26.89
N THR A 180 5.69 5.12 26.32
CA THR A 180 6.34 6.21 25.57
C THR A 180 5.53 6.55 24.31
N ILE A 181 5.10 5.57 23.53
CA ILE A 181 4.30 5.83 22.32
C ILE A 181 2.90 6.34 22.68
N GLU A 182 2.31 5.86 23.77
CA GLU A 182 1.03 6.37 24.30
C GLU A 182 1.13 7.85 24.68
N ARG A 183 2.21 8.25 25.34
CA ARG A 183 2.44 9.63 25.79
C ARG A 183 2.87 10.57 24.68
N ASP A 184 3.84 10.15 23.87
CA ASP A 184 4.59 11.03 22.94
C ASP A 184 4.22 10.80 21.46
N GLY A 185 3.33 9.85 21.17
CA GLY A 185 3.02 9.40 19.83
C GLY A 185 4.10 8.49 19.23
N TYR A 186 3.84 7.97 18.03
CA TYR A 186 4.79 7.11 17.33
C TYR A 186 5.90 7.95 16.70
N GLN A 187 7.16 7.69 17.09
CA GLN A 187 8.33 8.36 16.52
C GLN A 187 9.15 7.37 15.68
N PRO A 188 9.47 7.68 14.41
CA PRO A 188 10.38 6.87 13.60
C PRO A 188 11.69 6.64 14.35
N HIS A 189 12.28 5.45 14.20
CA HIS A 189 13.62 5.16 14.71
C HIS A 189 14.65 6.13 14.12
N SER A 190 14.51 6.48 12.83
CA SER A 190 15.38 7.47 12.17
C SER A 190 15.27 8.90 12.70
N ALA A 191 14.24 9.23 13.46
CA ALA A 191 14.09 10.55 14.10
C ALA A 191 14.85 10.65 15.43
N ARG A 192 15.40 9.55 15.95
CA ARG A 192 16.06 9.49 17.26
C ARG A 192 17.59 9.62 17.21
N SER A 193 18.19 9.60 16.02
CA SER A 193 19.64 9.60 15.80
C SER A 193 20.02 10.60 14.71
N ALA A 194 20.49 11.78 15.10
CA ALA A 194 21.02 12.78 14.16
C ALA A 194 22.40 12.39 13.57
N ASP A 195 23.07 11.37 14.14
CA ASP A 195 24.50 11.11 13.94
C ASP A 195 24.84 9.74 13.31
N VAL A 196 23.85 8.99 12.81
CA VAL A 196 24.06 7.66 12.19
C VAL A 196 23.64 7.71 10.72
N GLU A 197 24.40 7.09 9.81
CA GLU A 197 24.02 7.01 8.39
C GLU A 197 22.59 6.46 8.26
N ALA A 198 21.74 7.15 7.49
CA ALA A 198 20.29 6.90 7.34
C ALA A 198 19.86 5.46 6.97
N ASN A 199 20.80 4.56 6.70
CA ASN A 199 20.56 3.14 6.42
C ASN A 199 20.66 2.22 7.65
N GLU A 200 21.37 2.58 8.73
CA GLU A 200 21.45 1.74 9.93
C GLU A 200 20.20 1.89 10.81
N ASP A 201 19.63 3.09 10.89
CA ASP A 201 18.43 3.39 11.70
C ASP A 201 17.14 2.72 11.19
N ARG A 202 17.12 2.31 9.92
CA ARG A 202 15.96 1.67 9.29
C ARG A 202 15.87 0.18 9.54
N LEU A 203 16.90 -0.42 10.13
CA LEU A 203 16.92 -1.86 10.42
C LEU A 203 15.93 -2.25 11.53
N ASP A 204 15.55 -1.29 12.38
CA ASP A 204 14.63 -1.48 13.49
C ASP A 204 13.21 -0.94 13.20
N GLU A 205 12.96 -0.50 11.96
CA GLU A 205 11.63 -0.08 11.51
C GLU A 205 10.75 -1.27 11.13
N ILE A 206 9.44 -1.08 11.24
CA ILE A 206 8.46 -2.06 10.79
C ILE A 206 8.68 -2.32 9.30
N SER A 207 8.78 -3.59 8.92
CA SER A 207 8.99 -4.02 7.54
C SER A 207 7.70 -4.63 6.99
N VAL A 208 7.26 -4.16 5.82
CA VAL A 208 6.10 -4.69 5.09
C VAL A 208 6.49 -5.13 3.69
N ALA A 209 6.18 -6.36 3.33
CA ALA A 209 6.31 -6.82 1.95
C ALA A 209 5.03 -6.46 1.17
N ILE A 210 5.17 -6.14 -0.12
CA ILE A 210 4.03 -5.82 -0.98
C ILE A 210 3.67 -7.05 -1.81
N GLY A 211 2.51 -7.66 -1.53
CA GLY A 211 2.02 -8.86 -2.22
C GLY A 211 1.67 -8.62 -3.68
N ARG A 212 1.33 -9.68 -4.42
CA ARG A 212 1.07 -9.62 -5.88
C ARG A 212 -0.09 -8.71 -6.26
N THR A 213 -1.00 -8.47 -5.33
CA THR A 213 -2.19 -7.63 -5.49
C THR A 213 -2.05 -6.27 -4.83
N GLY A 214 -0.87 -5.95 -4.26
CA GLY A 214 -0.62 -4.71 -3.53
C GLY A 214 -0.81 -4.80 -2.02
N GLU A 215 -1.32 -5.91 -1.50
CA GLU A 215 -1.52 -6.05 -0.05
C GLU A 215 -0.25 -5.81 0.78
N LEU A 216 -0.41 -5.13 1.91
CA LEU A 216 0.66 -4.89 2.87
C LEU A 216 0.78 -6.08 3.83
N LEU A 217 1.84 -6.85 3.67
CA LEU A 217 2.11 -8.05 4.46
C LEU A 217 3.16 -7.76 5.54
N PHE A 218 2.80 -7.99 6.79
CA PHE A 218 3.75 -7.91 7.90
C PHE A 218 4.92 -8.87 7.67
N SER A 219 6.13 -8.33 7.74
CA SER A 219 7.37 -9.07 7.56
C SER A 219 8.24 -9.07 8.83
N ASP A 220 8.51 -7.90 9.41
CA ASP A 220 9.35 -7.75 10.61
C ASP A 220 8.95 -6.50 11.41
N GLY A 221 9.39 -6.40 12.67
CA GLY A 221 9.07 -5.30 13.58
C GLY A 221 7.80 -5.50 14.41
N ALA A 222 7.47 -6.77 14.75
CA ALA A 222 6.20 -7.15 15.36
C ALA A 222 5.83 -6.31 16.59
N HIS A 223 6.79 -6.05 17.49
CA HIS A 223 6.51 -5.35 18.75
C HIS A 223 5.98 -3.92 18.52
N ARG A 224 6.61 -3.17 17.60
CA ARG A 224 6.18 -1.80 17.28
C ARG A 224 4.82 -1.79 16.59
N LEU A 225 4.58 -2.75 15.70
CA LEU A 225 3.27 -2.87 15.04
C LEU A 225 2.16 -3.26 16.03
N CYS A 226 2.44 -4.12 17.02
CA CYS A 226 1.49 -4.43 18.09
C CYS A 226 1.10 -3.16 18.86
N ILE A 227 2.10 -2.39 19.32
CA ILE A 227 1.87 -1.14 20.06
C ILE A 227 1.07 -0.14 19.21
N ALA A 228 1.48 0.07 17.95
CA ALA A 228 0.80 1.02 17.05
C ALA A 228 -0.69 0.66 16.83
N LYS A 229 -0.98 -0.62 16.59
CA LYS A 229 -2.36 -1.11 16.46
C LYS A 229 -3.17 -0.96 17.75
N LEU A 230 -2.59 -1.34 18.91
CA LEU A 230 -3.28 -1.28 20.20
C LEU A 230 -3.60 0.15 20.65
N LEU A 231 -2.73 1.11 20.34
CA LEU A 231 -2.93 2.53 20.64
C LEU A 231 -3.78 3.25 19.58
N GLY A 232 -4.17 2.58 18.50
CA GLY A 232 -4.94 3.21 17.41
C GLY A 232 -4.17 4.33 16.69
N VAL A 233 -2.85 4.21 16.62
CA VAL A 233 -2.00 5.15 15.87
C VAL A 233 -2.49 5.23 14.43
N LYS A 234 -2.68 6.45 13.91
CA LYS A 234 -3.24 6.67 12.57
C LYS A 234 -2.26 6.30 11.46
N GLU A 235 -0.99 6.62 11.66
CA GLU A 235 0.05 6.48 10.64
C GLU A 235 1.37 6.04 11.26
N ILE A 236 2.04 5.10 10.61
CA ILE A 236 3.38 4.65 10.97
C ILE A 236 4.31 4.62 9.75
N PRO A 237 5.59 4.98 9.91
CA PRO A 237 6.60 4.72 8.89
C PRO A 237 6.89 3.22 8.81
N VAL A 238 7.00 2.70 7.59
CA VAL A 238 7.40 1.32 7.33
C VAL A 238 8.43 1.28 6.20
N THR A 239 9.24 0.22 6.22
CA THR A 239 10.16 -0.10 5.13
C THR A 239 9.56 -1.15 4.22
N VAL A 240 9.93 -1.11 2.94
CA VAL A 240 9.51 -2.09 1.92
C VAL A 240 10.71 -2.96 1.52
N PRO A 241 11.00 -4.06 2.25
CA PRO A 241 12.09 -4.98 1.91
C PRO A 241 11.91 -5.64 0.55
N VAL A 242 10.68 -6.04 0.19
CA VAL A 242 10.37 -6.84 -0.99
C VAL A 242 9.05 -6.41 -1.62
N ARG A 243 9.01 -6.39 -2.96
CA ARG A 243 7.78 -6.32 -3.75
C ARG A 243 7.60 -7.60 -4.56
N HIS A 244 6.35 -8.02 -4.73
CA HIS A 244 6.02 -9.10 -5.64
C HIS A 244 6.22 -8.66 -7.10
N LYS A 245 6.70 -9.56 -7.95
CA LYS A 245 6.98 -9.29 -9.37
C LYS A 245 5.75 -8.75 -10.13
N GLU A 246 4.58 -9.34 -9.91
CA GLU A 246 3.33 -8.87 -10.52
C GLU A 246 2.94 -7.45 -10.07
N TRP A 247 3.24 -7.07 -8.83
CA TRP A 247 3.01 -5.71 -8.35
C TRP A 247 4.00 -4.72 -8.97
N ASP A 248 5.27 -5.10 -9.08
CA ASP A 248 6.29 -4.28 -9.76
C ASP A 248 5.95 -4.07 -11.24
N LYS A 249 5.40 -5.11 -11.90
CA LYS A 249 4.87 -5.01 -13.27
C LYS A 249 3.72 -4.01 -13.34
N PHE A 250 2.73 -4.12 -12.45
CA PHE A 250 1.60 -3.18 -12.37
C PHE A 250 2.08 -1.73 -12.15
N ARG A 251 3.07 -1.53 -11.27
CA ARG A 251 3.71 -0.23 -11.09
C ARG A 251 4.35 0.29 -12.39
N GLY A 252 4.96 -0.59 -13.19
CA GLY A 252 5.47 -0.27 -14.53
C GLY A 252 4.36 0.18 -15.49
N GLU A 253 3.23 -0.52 -15.50
CA GLU A 253 2.05 -0.17 -16.33
C GLU A 253 1.50 1.22 -15.97
N LEU A 254 1.51 1.61 -14.69
CA LEU A 254 1.14 2.97 -14.26
C LEU A 254 2.09 4.05 -14.78
N LEU A 255 3.40 3.78 -14.76
CA LEU A 255 4.39 4.71 -15.32
C LEU A 255 4.25 4.84 -16.83
N GLU A 256 3.93 3.75 -17.53
CA GLU A 256 3.61 3.77 -18.95
C GLU A 256 2.35 4.61 -19.22
N LEU A 257 1.29 4.44 -18.43
CA LEU A 257 0.08 5.27 -18.51
C LEU A 257 0.40 6.76 -18.33
N ALA A 258 1.23 7.12 -17.35
CA ALA A 258 1.68 8.50 -17.14
C ALA A 258 2.43 9.05 -18.37
N ASN A 259 3.30 8.25 -18.98
CA ASN A 259 4.06 8.64 -20.18
C ASN A 259 3.19 8.80 -21.44
N LEU A 260 2.00 8.20 -21.49
CA LEU A 260 1.04 8.42 -22.58
C LEU A 260 0.36 9.80 -22.48
N GLN A 261 0.35 10.41 -21.29
CA GLN A 261 -0.18 11.76 -21.09
C GLN A 261 0.84 12.80 -21.58
N LYS A 262 0.35 13.93 -22.10
CA LYS A 262 1.21 15.04 -22.55
C LYS A 262 2.12 15.58 -21.43
N SER A 263 1.67 15.53 -20.18
CA SER A 263 2.43 15.97 -19.02
C SER A 263 3.51 14.96 -18.58
N GLY A 264 3.42 13.69 -19.01
CA GLY A 264 4.21 12.61 -18.43
C GLY A 264 3.79 12.22 -17.01
N LEU A 265 2.65 12.71 -16.54
CA LEU A 265 2.12 12.52 -15.18
C LEU A 265 0.78 11.79 -15.25
N LEU A 266 0.41 11.10 -14.16
CA LEU A 266 -0.96 10.58 -14.02
C LEU A 266 -1.98 11.73 -13.95
N TYR A 267 -3.24 11.46 -14.29
CA TYR A 267 -4.30 12.47 -14.13
C TYR A 267 -4.60 12.73 -12.64
N GLN A 268 -4.79 11.65 -11.87
CA GLN A 268 -5.04 11.64 -10.44
C GLN A 268 -3.92 10.91 -9.69
N PRO A 269 -3.68 11.21 -8.41
CA PRO A 269 -2.67 10.54 -7.62
C PRO A 269 -3.11 9.12 -7.24
N CYS A 270 -2.13 8.26 -7.02
CA CYS A 270 -2.37 6.92 -6.49
C CYS A 270 -2.68 6.99 -4.99
N THR A 271 -3.64 6.19 -4.53
CA THR A 271 -4.00 6.10 -3.09
C THR A 271 -3.19 5.03 -2.34
N HIS A 272 -2.59 4.08 -3.06
CA HIS A 272 -1.81 3.02 -2.43
C HIS A 272 -0.44 3.56 -1.96
N PRO A 273 -0.03 3.32 -0.69
CA PRO A 273 1.17 3.93 -0.10
C PRO A 273 2.49 3.56 -0.80
N ASP A 274 2.53 2.42 -1.49
CA ASP A 274 3.69 2.01 -2.30
C ASP A 274 3.78 2.71 -3.68
N LEU A 275 2.76 3.49 -4.06
CA LEU A 275 2.61 4.12 -5.37
C LEU A 275 2.47 5.65 -5.31
N VAL A 276 2.38 6.24 -4.12
CA VAL A 276 2.23 7.70 -3.92
C VAL A 276 3.40 8.53 -4.45
N ASP A 277 4.54 7.90 -4.71
CA ASP A 277 5.71 8.54 -5.32
C ASP A 277 5.57 8.72 -6.85
N ILE A 278 4.55 8.13 -7.48
CA ILE A 278 4.24 8.38 -8.89
C ILE A 278 3.49 9.72 -8.98
N PRO A 279 4.05 10.73 -9.66
CA PRO A 279 3.48 12.07 -9.67
C PRO A 279 2.22 12.14 -10.55
N ALA A 280 1.32 13.05 -10.18
CA ALA A 280 0.07 13.32 -10.89
C ALA A 280 -0.07 14.81 -11.19
N THR A 281 -0.84 15.12 -12.24
CA THR A 281 -1.16 16.48 -12.69
C THR A 281 -2.01 17.21 -11.67
N HIS A 282 -3.04 16.54 -11.12
CA HIS A 282 -3.92 17.12 -10.12
C HIS A 282 -3.64 16.50 -8.75
N SER A 283 -3.37 17.31 -7.73
CA SER A 283 -3.24 16.82 -6.34
C SER A 283 -4.56 16.22 -5.84
N CYS A 284 -5.70 16.80 -6.24
CA CYS A 284 -7.05 16.39 -5.83
C CYS A 284 -7.37 16.59 -4.34
N ASP A 285 -6.38 16.79 -3.46
CA ASP A 285 -6.61 17.06 -2.03
C ASP A 285 -7.36 18.39 -1.83
N ASP A 286 -7.02 19.42 -2.61
CA ASP A 286 -7.69 20.73 -2.58
C ASP A 286 -9.19 20.62 -2.88
N ARG A 287 -9.54 19.88 -3.93
CA ARG A 287 -10.93 19.62 -4.33
C ARG A 287 -11.63 18.73 -3.31
N PHE A 288 -10.95 17.70 -2.83
CA PHE A 288 -11.49 16.82 -1.80
C PHE A 288 -11.85 17.62 -0.54
N ASP A 289 -10.94 18.47 -0.05
CA ASP A 289 -11.15 19.30 1.13
C ASP A 289 -12.30 20.29 0.92
N ALA A 290 -12.38 20.93 -0.26
CA ALA A 290 -13.46 21.83 -0.60
C ALA A 290 -14.84 21.14 -0.61
N ILE A 291 -14.93 19.96 -1.25
CA ILE A 291 -16.14 19.13 -1.24
C ILE A 291 -16.49 18.76 0.19
N ARG A 292 -15.50 18.29 0.95
CA ARG A 292 -15.70 17.79 2.30
C ARG A 292 -16.24 18.84 3.25
N GLN A 293 -15.76 20.09 3.15
CA GLN A 293 -16.25 21.22 3.95
C GLN A 293 -17.72 21.54 3.71
N HIS A 294 -18.26 21.19 2.53
CA HIS A 294 -19.61 21.51 2.10
C HIS A 294 -20.57 20.31 2.07
N LEU A 295 -20.07 19.09 2.28
CA LEU A 295 -20.87 17.86 2.40
C LEU A 295 -21.14 17.54 3.88
N PRO A 296 -22.35 17.78 4.42
CA PRO A 296 -22.65 17.44 5.80
C PRO A 296 -22.67 15.92 6.03
N GLY A 297 -22.40 15.51 7.27
CA GLY A 297 -22.40 14.09 7.66
C GLY A 297 -21.16 13.32 7.22
N SER A 298 -21.13 12.01 7.51
CA SER A 298 -20.01 11.10 7.22
C SER A 298 -20.52 9.71 6.77
N SER A 299 -21.70 9.67 6.16
CA SER A 299 -22.38 8.46 5.75
C SER A 299 -23.46 8.79 4.74
N GLY A 300 -23.83 7.83 3.90
CA GLY A 300 -24.83 7.98 2.85
C GLY A 300 -24.30 7.43 1.53
N ALA A 301 -25.19 7.27 0.54
CA ALA A 301 -24.77 6.86 -0.79
C ALA A 301 -24.08 8.02 -1.52
N LEU A 302 -22.93 7.75 -2.13
CA LEU A 302 -22.18 8.73 -2.92
C LEU A 302 -21.89 8.18 -4.32
N LEU A 303 -22.22 8.94 -5.35
CA LEU A 303 -21.91 8.59 -6.74
C LEU A 303 -20.72 9.42 -7.25
N ASP A 304 -19.70 8.77 -7.80
CA ASP A 304 -18.54 9.41 -8.44
C ASP A 304 -18.58 9.13 -9.96
N ILE A 305 -18.99 10.14 -10.74
CA ILE A 305 -19.20 10.03 -12.18
C ILE A 305 -17.91 10.37 -12.93
N GLY A 306 -17.41 9.45 -13.76
CA GLY A 306 -16.15 9.65 -14.48
C GLY A 306 -14.95 9.59 -13.54
N CYS A 307 -14.95 8.60 -12.64
CA CYS A 307 -14.05 8.56 -11.49
C CYS A 307 -12.55 8.38 -11.84
N ASN A 308 -12.19 8.09 -13.10
CA ASN A 308 -10.82 7.95 -13.59
C ASN A 308 -10.00 6.90 -12.81
N MET A 309 -9.07 7.29 -11.92
CA MET A 309 -8.32 6.35 -11.07
C MET A 309 -8.99 6.13 -9.71
N SER A 310 -10.24 6.61 -9.55
CA SER A 310 -11.11 6.47 -8.38
C SER A 310 -10.57 7.08 -7.08
N TYR A 311 -9.76 8.14 -7.18
CA TYR A 311 -9.20 8.82 -6.01
C TYR A 311 -10.28 9.29 -5.03
N PHE A 312 -11.29 10.03 -5.52
CA PHE A 312 -12.36 10.57 -4.66
C PHE A 312 -13.22 9.45 -4.08
N THR A 313 -13.59 8.47 -4.89
CA THR A 313 -14.28 7.26 -4.42
C THR A 313 -13.55 6.60 -3.24
N HIS A 314 -12.24 6.38 -3.35
CA HIS A 314 -11.43 5.77 -2.28
C HIS A 314 -11.46 6.59 -0.99
N ARG A 315 -11.31 7.91 -1.13
CA ARG A 315 -11.27 8.85 0.01
C ARG A 315 -12.61 8.95 0.73
N PHE A 316 -13.72 9.04 -0.01
CA PHE A 316 -15.05 9.09 0.61
C PHE A 316 -15.47 7.75 1.23
N GLU A 317 -15.04 6.62 0.67
CA GLU A 317 -15.27 5.33 1.34
C GLU A 317 -14.51 5.24 2.68
N GLU A 318 -13.30 5.81 2.79
CA GLU A 318 -12.55 5.88 4.06
C GLU A 318 -13.27 6.69 5.13
N GLU A 319 -14.06 7.68 4.71
CA GLU A 319 -14.88 8.50 5.61
C GLU A 319 -16.21 7.84 6.00
N GLY A 320 -16.59 6.74 5.35
CA GLY A 320 -17.78 5.96 5.69
C GLY A 320 -18.96 6.08 4.71
N PHE A 321 -18.76 6.68 3.53
CA PHE A 321 -19.78 6.71 2.48
C PHE A 321 -19.91 5.36 1.75
N ASP A 322 -21.13 5.03 1.33
CA ASP A 322 -21.40 3.90 0.45
C ASP A 322 -21.24 4.37 -1.01
N CYS A 323 -20.03 4.20 -1.53
CA CYS A 323 -19.64 4.79 -2.81
C CYS A 323 -19.99 3.90 -4.00
N ILE A 324 -20.41 4.53 -5.09
CA ILE A 324 -20.50 3.96 -6.43
C ILE A 324 -19.59 4.76 -7.36
N ALA A 325 -18.62 4.09 -7.95
CA ALA A 325 -17.74 4.63 -8.96
C ALA A 325 -18.26 4.29 -10.35
N SER A 326 -18.42 5.28 -11.23
CA SER A 326 -18.76 5.06 -12.64
C SER A 326 -17.59 5.48 -13.53
N GLU A 327 -17.20 4.58 -14.43
CA GLU A 327 -16.18 4.83 -15.45
C GLU A 327 -16.47 4.00 -16.71
N ASN A 328 -16.14 4.53 -17.88
CA ASN A 328 -16.40 3.90 -19.17
C ASN A 328 -15.12 3.50 -19.91
N ALA A 329 -13.96 4.09 -19.58
CA ALA A 329 -12.70 3.75 -20.21
C ALA A 329 -12.13 2.43 -19.68
N ASP A 330 -12.01 1.41 -20.54
CA ASP A 330 -11.47 0.09 -20.19
C ASP A 330 -10.11 0.16 -19.48
N ILE A 331 -9.25 1.08 -19.91
CA ILE A 331 -7.93 1.28 -19.30
C ILE A 331 -8.05 1.73 -17.85
N HIS A 332 -8.96 2.66 -17.54
CA HIS A 332 -9.20 3.10 -16.17
C HIS A 332 -9.85 2.00 -15.34
N LEU A 333 -10.84 1.28 -15.89
CA LEU A 333 -11.48 0.15 -15.22
C LEU A 333 -10.48 -0.93 -14.79
N TYR A 334 -9.46 -1.20 -15.61
CA TYR A 334 -8.35 -2.08 -15.24
C TYR A 334 -7.61 -1.60 -13.98
N PHE A 335 -7.20 -0.33 -13.95
CA PHE A 335 -6.47 0.25 -12.82
C PHE A 335 -7.34 0.38 -11.56
N ILE A 336 -8.60 0.81 -11.69
CA ILE A 336 -9.55 0.92 -10.58
C ILE A 336 -9.70 -0.43 -9.88
N ASN A 337 -9.89 -1.52 -10.64
CA ASN A 337 -10.04 -2.86 -10.05
C ASN A 337 -8.78 -3.28 -9.26
N LYS A 338 -7.60 -2.96 -9.78
CA LYS A 338 -6.32 -3.23 -9.10
C LYS A 338 -6.17 -2.41 -7.81
N PHE A 339 -6.47 -1.11 -7.85
CA PHE A 339 -6.43 -0.26 -6.65
C PHE A 339 -7.48 -0.65 -5.62
N LYS A 340 -8.69 -0.96 -6.06
CA LYS A 340 -9.78 -1.44 -5.20
C LYS A 340 -9.35 -2.69 -4.44
N GLN A 341 -8.68 -3.63 -5.11
CA GLN A 341 -8.12 -4.82 -4.48
C GLN A 341 -6.97 -4.48 -3.53
N ALA A 342 -5.98 -3.71 -3.98
CA ALA A 342 -4.77 -3.36 -3.21
C ALA A 342 -5.09 -2.62 -1.90
N ASN A 343 -6.05 -1.69 -1.96
CA ASN A 343 -6.47 -0.88 -0.82
C ASN A 343 -7.62 -1.49 -0.01
N ASN A 344 -8.05 -2.71 -0.34
CA ASN A 344 -9.20 -3.40 0.28
C ASN A 344 -10.44 -2.50 0.35
N LYS A 345 -10.87 -1.97 -0.80
CA LYS A 345 -12.06 -1.13 -0.95
C LYS A 345 -13.28 -1.93 -1.37
N ASN A 346 -14.46 -1.53 -0.93
CA ASN A 346 -15.73 -2.22 -1.15
C ASN A 346 -16.71 -1.44 -2.03
N PHE A 347 -16.42 -0.19 -2.42
CA PHE A 347 -17.27 0.60 -3.33
C PHE A 347 -17.73 -0.16 -4.58
N GLU A 348 -18.96 0.07 -5.06
CA GLU A 348 -19.47 -0.57 -6.28
C GLU A 348 -18.84 0.09 -7.52
N LEU A 349 -18.31 -0.69 -8.46
CA LEU A 349 -17.77 -0.18 -9.72
C LEU A 349 -18.75 -0.50 -10.86
N ARG A 350 -19.20 0.55 -11.56
CA ARG A 350 -20.11 0.47 -12.71
C ARG A 350 -19.35 0.83 -13.99
N SER A 351 -19.34 -0.11 -14.94
CA SER A 351 -18.80 0.10 -16.28
C SER A 351 -19.91 0.44 -17.27
N GLY A 352 -19.67 1.37 -18.19
CA GLY A 352 -20.61 1.75 -19.23
C GLY A 352 -21.16 3.16 -19.07
N SER A 353 -22.26 3.46 -19.76
CA SER A 353 -22.89 4.79 -19.70
C SER A 353 -23.62 5.01 -18.38
N VAL A 354 -23.12 5.93 -17.56
CA VAL A 354 -23.78 6.40 -16.33
C VAL A 354 -25.22 6.87 -16.59
N LEU A 355 -25.48 7.43 -17.78
CA LEU A 355 -26.76 8.05 -18.14
C LEU A 355 -27.89 7.02 -18.35
N GLU A 356 -27.55 5.73 -18.43
CA GLU A 356 -28.48 4.64 -18.72
C GLU A 356 -28.41 3.51 -17.68
N ASP A 357 -27.66 3.70 -16.59
CA ASP A 357 -27.46 2.66 -15.57
C ASP A 357 -28.63 2.60 -14.58
N GLU A 358 -29.43 1.54 -14.67
CA GLU A 358 -30.63 1.35 -13.82
C GLU A 358 -30.32 1.28 -12.32
N VAL A 359 -29.14 0.76 -11.93
CA VAL A 359 -28.75 0.69 -10.51
C VAL A 359 -28.44 2.08 -9.98
N ILE A 360 -27.79 2.91 -10.80
CA ILE A 360 -27.53 4.31 -10.46
C ILE A 360 -28.85 5.08 -10.35
N MET A 361 -29.74 4.93 -11.33
CA MET A 361 -31.03 5.62 -11.34
C MET A 361 -31.98 5.18 -10.23
N GLY A 362 -31.80 3.96 -9.69
CA GLY A 362 -32.64 3.40 -8.64
C GLY A 362 -32.27 3.81 -7.21
N LYS A 363 -31.20 4.59 -7.01
CA LYS A 363 -30.68 4.96 -5.67
C LYS A 363 -30.92 6.43 -5.34
N ASP A 364 -31.06 6.70 -4.05
CA ASP A 364 -31.13 8.04 -3.47
C ASP A 364 -29.73 8.39 -2.93
N TYR A 365 -29.13 9.46 -3.43
CA TYR A 365 -27.77 9.85 -3.07
C TYR A 365 -27.76 10.96 -2.02
N GLU A 366 -26.84 10.85 -1.07
CA GLU A 366 -26.47 12.00 -0.25
C GLU A 366 -25.69 13.01 -1.12
N ALA A 367 -24.75 12.53 -1.93
CA ALA A 367 -23.96 13.37 -2.81
C ALA A 367 -23.65 12.69 -4.15
N VAL A 368 -23.56 13.50 -5.20
CA VAL A 368 -23.06 13.10 -6.52
C VAL A 368 -21.86 13.99 -6.87
N LEU A 369 -20.74 13.37 -7.25
CA LEU A 369 -19.55 14.03 -7.76
C LEU A 369 -19.58 13.95 -9.28
N ALA A 370 -19.61 15.11 -9.93
CA ALA A 370 -19.53 15.28 -11.36
C ALA A 370 -18.34 16.19 -11.67
N LEU A 371 -17.14 15.65 -11.50
CA LEU A 371 -15.90 16.44 -11.56
C LEU A 371 -15.37 16.49 -12.99
N ASN A 372 -15.60 17.62 -13.68
CA ASN A 372 -15.17 17.89 -15.05
C ASN A 372 -15.60 16.79 -16.03
N ILE A 373 -16.84 16.31 -15.91
CA ILE A 373 -17.37 15.20 -16.71
C ILE A 373 -18.57 15.58 -17.60
N PHE A 374 -19.45 16.50 -17.14
CA PHE A 374 -20.67 16.83 -17.89
C PHE A 374 -20.42 17.50 -19.24
N HIS A 375 -19.27 18.16 -19.41
CA HIS A 375 -18.89 18.76 -20.68
C HIS A 375 -18.73 17.71 -21.81
N HIS A 376 -18.54 16.43 -21.48
CA HIS A 376 -18.55 15.33 -22.46
C HIS A 376 -19.96 15.02 -22.98
N PHE A 377 -20.99 15.23 -22.16
CA PHE A 377 -22.38 14.89 -22.50
C PHE A 377 -23.11 16.01 -23.25
N ILE A 378 -22.60 17.24 -23.20
CA ILE A 378 -23.20 18.38 -23.92
C ILE A 378 -22.68 18.56 -25.36
N LYS A 379 -21.85 17.62 -25.84
CA LYS A 379 -21.21 17.70 -27.17
C LYS A 379 -22.16 17.39 -28.33
N THR A 380 -23.18 16.56 -28.12
CA THR A 380 -24.15 16.19 -29.16
C THR A 380 -25.57 16.27 -28.63
N GLU A 381 -26.54 16.47 -29.51
CA GLU A 381 -27.97 16.51 -29.14
C GLU A 381 -28.41 15.22 -28.44
N LYS A 382 -27.96 14.05 -28.93
CA LYS A 382 -28.27 12.75 -28.33
C LYS A 382 -27.78 12.66 -26.88
N LEU A 383 -26.49 12.92 -26.65
CA LEU A 383 -25.90 12.86 -25.31
C LEU A 383 -26.52 13.90 -24.37
N PHE A 384 -26.85 15.08 -24.90
CA PHE A 384 -27.50 16.12 -24.12
C PHE A 384 -28.89 15.68 -23.67
N GLY A 385 -29.69 15.08 -24.56
CA GLY A 385 -31.00 14.53 -24.20
C GLY A 385 -30.91 13.39 -23.17
N GLN A 386 -29.88 12.53 -23.27
CA GLN A 386 -29.60 11.51 -22.26
C GLN A 386 -29.21 12.12 -20.91
N LEU A 387 -28.39 13.18 -20.90
CA LEU A 387 -28.04 13.91 -19.68
C LEU A 387 -29.27 14.56 -19.04
N THR A 388 -30.14 15.19 -19.84
CA THR A 388 -31.40 15.75 -19.36
C THR A 388 -32.24 14.68 -18.67
N ASN A 389 -32.48 13.55 -19.33
CA ASN A 389 -33.25 12.45 -18.74
C ASN A 389 -32.60 11.87 -17.48
N PHE A 390 -31.26 11.76 -17.46
CA PHE A 390 -30.52 11.33 -16.27
C PHE A 390 -30.75 12.29 -15.09
N LEU A 391 -30.57 13.59 -15.30
CA LEU A 391 -30.72 14.61 -14.27
C LEU A 391 -32.18 14.72 -13.76
N ASP A 392 -33.17 14.62 -14.63
CA ASP A 392 -34.60 14.66 -14.28
C ASP A 392 -35.01 13.54 -13.31
N ASN A 393 -34.31 12.41 -13.38
CA ASN A 393 -34.61 11.22 -12.59
C ASN A 393 -33.58 10.99 -11.46
N LEU A 394 -32.54 11.82 -11.37
CA LEU A 394 -31.47 11.70 -10.38
C LEU A 394 -31.97 12.22 -9.02
N LYS A 395 -31.98 11.33 -8.02
CA LYS A 395 -32.35 11.69 -6.66
C LYS A 395 -31.10 11.94 -5.84
N THR A 396 -30.87 13.20 -5.47
CA THR A 396 -29.70 13.59 -4.68
C THR A 396 -29.98 14.82 -3.82
N ARG A 397 -29.22 14.98 -2.74
CA ARG A 397 -29.23 16.21 -1.91
C ARG A 397 -28.15 17.20 -2.34
N TYR A 398 -27.00 16.70 -2.75
CA TYR A 398 -25.87 17.51 -3.16
C TYR A 398 -25.32 17.05 -4.51
N ILE A 399 -24.99 18.00 -5.38
CA ILE A 399 -24.13 17.75 -6.55
C ILE A 399 -22.90 18.63 -6.43
N PHE A 400 -21.73 18.00 -6.47
CA PHE A 400 -20.45 18.69 -6.60
C PHE A 400 -20.03 18.67 -8.06
N LEU A 401 -20.07 19.84 -8.68
CA LEU A 401 -19.89 20.00 -10.12
C LEU A 401 -18.65 20.85 -10.39
N GLU A 402 -17.61 20.23 -10.92
CA GLU A 402 -16.48 20.96 -11.53
C GLU A 402 -16.77 21.13 -13.02
N THR A 403 -16.79 22.36 -13.52
CA THR A 403 -17.17 22.64 -14.91
C THR A 403 -15.94 22.70 -15.82
N HIS A 404 -16.18 22.62 -17.13
CA HIS A 404 -15.18 23.00 -18.13
C HIS A 404 -14.88 24.51 -18.08
N LEU A 405 -13.77 24.91 -18.69
CA LEU A 405 -13.51 26.32 -19.01
C LEU A 405 -14.19 26.64 -20.35
N HIS A 406 -14.97 27.73 -20.40
CA HIS A 406 -15.80 28.06 -21.56
C HIS A 406 -15.01 28.22 -22.87
N GLU A 407 -13.79 28.77 -22.78
CA GLU A 407 -12.92 29.08 -23.93
C GLU A 407 -12.05 27.90 -24.39
N GLU A 408 -12.25 26.69 -23.85
CA GLU A 408 -11.47 25.54 -24.30
C GLU A 408 -11.81 25.13 -25.74
N ILE A 409 -10.76 24.83 -26.52
CA ILE A 409 -10.88 24.38 -27.91
C ILE A 409 -11.85 23.19 -28.05
N GLN A 410 -11.88 22.29 -27.06
CA GLN A 410 -12.79 21.14 -27.07
C GLN A 410 -14.29 21.49 -26.97
N MET A 411 -14.61 22.74 -26.63
CA MET A 411 -15.98 23.26 -26.53
C MET A 411 -16.44 23.99 -27.79
N GLU A 412 -15.54 24.28 -28.74
CA GLU A 412 -15.87 25.05 -29.96
C GLU A 412 -16.99 24.41 -30.78
N GLN A 413 -17.05 23.09 -30.81
CA GLN A 413 -18.02 22.30 -31.56
C GLN A 413 -19.09 21.64 -30.68
N ALA A 414 -19.20 22.02 -29.40
CA ALA A 414 -20.21 21.46 -28.51
C ALA A 414 -21.62 21.89 -28.93
N TYR A 415 -22.58 20.95 -28.86
CA TYR A 415 -24.00 21.20 -29.13
C TYR A 415 -24.58 22.27 -28.20
N LYS A 416 -24.23 22.24 -26.90
CA LYS A 416 -24.48 23.34 -25.97
C LYS A 416 -23.15 23.98 -25.56
N LYS A 417 -23.09 25.30 -25.66
CA LYS A 417 -21.92 26.12 -25.29
C LYS A 417 -22.16 26.86 -23.99
N PHE A 418 -22.49 26.12 -22.95
CA PHE A 418 -22.74 26.74 -21.65
C PHE A 418 -21.49 27.42 -21.10
N THR A 419 -21.67 28.58 -20.48
CA THR A 419 -20.72 29.06 -19.46
C THR A 419 -20.77 28.14 -18.23
N PRO A 420 -19.78 28.19 -17.32
CA PRO A 420 -19.86 27.48 -16.04
C PRO A 420 -21.18 27.70 -15.29
N GLU A 421 -21.63 28.95 -15.22
CA GLU A 421 -22.85 29.35 -14.52
C GLU A 421 -24.10 28.84 -15.23
N GLU A 422 -24.15 28.91 -16.57
CA GLU A 422 -25.26 28.37 -17.35
C GLU A 422 -25.37 26.84 -17.20
N LEU A 423 -24.23 26.14 -17.12
CA LEU A 423 -24.22 24.69 -16.87
C LEU A 423 -24.74 24.38 -15.46
N CYS A 424 -24.30 25.14 -14.44
CA CYS A 424 -24.82 24.97 -13.08
C CYS A 424 -26.32 25.22 -13.00
N GLN A 425 -26.79 26.31 -13.63
CA GLN A 425 -28.22 26.63 -13.66
C GLN A 425 -29.02 25.54 -14.37
N PHE A 426 -28.54 25.03 -15.51
CA PHE A 426 -29.18 23.90 -16.20
C PHE A 426 -29.32 22.68 -15.29
N VAL A 427 -28.26 22.30 -14.57
CA VAL A 427 -28.29 21.14 -13.66
C VAL A 427 -29.27 21.37 -12.51
N VAL A 428 -29.27 22.57 -11.91
CA VAL A 428 -30.23 22.96 -10.86
C VAL A 428 -31.67 22.84 -11.37
N ASP A 429 -31.94 23.37 -12.56
CA ASP A 429 -33.28 23.36 -13.16
C ASP A 429 -33.79 21.94 -13.44
N GLN A 430 -32.93 21.03 -13.93
CA GLN A 430 -33.33 19.64 -14.21
C GLN A 430 -33.49 18.81 -12.94
N THR A 431 -32.62 19.01 -11.94
CA THR A 431 -32.64 18.21 -10.70
C THR A 431 -33.63 18.72 -9.65
N GLY A 432 -34.14 19.96 -9.81
CA GLY A 432 -35.04 20.60 -8.85
C GLY A 432 -34.35 21.05 -7.55
N LEU A 433 -33.01 21.12 -7.53
CA LEU A 433 -32.24 21.68 -6.42
C LEU A 433 -32.53 23.19 -6.26
N SER A 434 -32.23 23.76 -5.09
CA SER A 434 -32.59 25.15 -4.79
C SER A 434 -31.63 26.20 -5.38
N GLY A 435 -30.38 25.83 -5.65
CA GLY A 435 -29.40 26.71 -6.26
C GLY A 435 -27.99 26.14 -6.25
N TYR A 436 -27.01 27.00 -6.53
CA TYR A 436 -25.60 26.64 -6.58
C TYR A 436 -24.71 27.69 -5.94
N THR A 437 -23.51 27.29 -5.50
CA THR A 437 -22.50 28.18 -4.90
C THR A 437 -21.12 27.72 -5.32
N LEU A 438 -20.27 28.66 -5.75
CA LEU A 438 -18.85 28.39 -6.02
C LEU A 438 -18.14 28.11 -4.69
N ILE A 439 -17.48 26.96 -4.58
CA ILE A 439 -16.81 26.55 -3.34
C ILE A 439 -15.29 26.50 -3.46
N HIS A 440 -14.77 26.35 -4.69
CA HIS A 440 -13.33 26.31 -4.95
C HIS A 440 -13.03 26.61 -6.42
N THR A 441 -11.79 26.98 -6.70
CA THR A 441 -11.24 27.05 -8.06
C THR A 441 -9.95 26.24 -8.08
N ALA A 442 -9.91 25.18 -8.88
CA ALA A 442 -8.75 24.32 -9.00
C ALA A 442 -7.53 25.06 -9.58
N ASP A 443 -6.34 24.51 -9.41
CA ASP A 443 -5.08 25.11 -9.87
C ASP A 443 -5.04 25.39 -11.39
N ASP A 444 -5.83 24.67 -12.17
CA ASP A 444 -5.97 24.85 -13.62
C ASP A 444 -7.04 25.90 -14.00
N GLY A 445 -7.64 26.56 -13.01
CA GLY A 445 -8.65 27.59 -13.17
C GLY A 445 -10.09 27.08 -13.21
N ARG A 446 -10.33 25.75 -13.18
CA ARG A 446 -11.69 25.21 -13.24
C ARG A 446 -12.49 25.51 -11.96
N PRO A 447 -13.69 26.08 -12.08
CA PRO A 447 -14.53 26.33 -10.92
C PRO A 447 -15.27 25.07 -10.47
N LEU A 448 -15.31 24.86 -9.17
CA LEU A 448 -16.02 23.78 -8.50
C LEU A 448 -17.18 24.36 -7.69
N TYR A 449 -18.38 23.87 -7.96
CA TYR A 449 -19.62 24.31 -7.35
C TYR A 449 -20.24 23.22 -6.49
N VAL A 450 -20.94 23.63 -5.44
CA VAL A 450 -21.94 22.79 -4.77
C VAL A 450 -23.34 23.24 -5.20
N LEU A 451 -24.17 22.29 -5.61
CA LEU A 451 -25.58 22.47 -5.95
C LEU A 451 -26.41 21.78 -4.86
N ARG A 452 -27.46 22.44 -4.37
CA ARG A 452 -28.30 21.95 -3.27
C ARG A 452 -29.68 22.58 -3.28
#